data_AF-A0A645FG98-F1
#
_entry.id   AF-A0A645FG98-F1
#
_cell.length_a   1.000
_cell.length_b   1.000
_cell.length_c   1.000
_cell.angle_alpha   90.00
_cell.angle_beta   90.00
_cell.angle_gamma   90.00
#
_symmetry.space_group_name_H-M   'P 1'
#
loop_
_entity.id
_entity.type
_entity.pdbx_description
1 polymer ?
#
loop_
_entity_poly.entity_id
_entity_poly.type
_entity_poly.pdbx_seq_one_letter_code
_entity_poly.pdbx_strand_id
1 'polypeptide(L)'
;MGNTSLYPEFLISASAGVMNFAEYLIQAFNIGDIIKSLKSVPAWLLLGGYLFLRSLFGALMMFVLKPDMEQGAMTLVNTPMKVIKYGIMIYLSVDVFLFLLLISVIGAPFAVAVFLATRLLLLFGYVPLSIFVGYALEDVLKIKGYTSLYYFLGAFVCFLCCFVPILGRAFLFFVFPVLSYGSLYVLMVNKYKIKHSHKVVFHSSASHRSFKKKKILSIIVKDVDFTDLEEKNEN
;
A
#
# COMPACT_ATOMS: atom_id res chain seq x y z
N MET A 1 -11.68 40.04 -42.89
CA MET A 1 -12.50 39.24 -41.97
C MET A 1 -12.56 37.81 -42.50
N GLY A 2 -12.13 36.84 -41.69
CA GLY A 2 -12.14 35.43 -42.06
C GLY A 2 -11.33 34.64 -41.06
N ASN A 3 -11.88 34.46 -39.85
CA ASN A 3 -11.30 33.62 -38.80
C ASN A 3 -11.28 32.17 -39.29
N THR A 4 -10.14 31.72 -39.82
CA THR A 4 -9.85 30.30 -39.97
C THR A 4 -9.48 29.77 -38.60
N SER A 5 -10.39 29.02 -37.99
CA SER A 5 -10.15 28.27 -36.75
C SER A 5 -8.97 27.33 -36.97
N LEU A 6 -7.82 27.72 -36.45
CA LEU A 6 -6.52 27.07 -36.58
C LEU A 6 -6.40 25.87 -35.61
N TYR A 7 -7.45 25.06 -35.53
CA TYR A 7 -7.46 23.81 -34.77
C TYR A 7 -7.41 22.66 -35.75
N PRO A 8 -6.41 21.76 -35.69
CA PRO A 8 -6.36 20.61 -36.57
C PRO A 8 -7.62 19.77 -36.36
N GLU A 9 -8.37 19.50 -37.43
CA GLU A 9 -9.64 18.74 -37.41
C GLU A 9 -9.51 17.40 -36.66
N PHE A 10 -8.31 16.83 -36.64
CA PHE A 10 -7.94 15.65 -35.86
C PHE A 10 -8.15 15.80 -34.35
N LEU A 11 -7.86 16.97 -33.75
CA LEU A 11 -8.09 17.20 -32.32
C LEU A 11 -9.60 17.25 -31.99
N ILE A 12 -10.40 17.80 -32.92
CA ILE A 12 -11.85 17.90 -32.75
C ILE A 12 -12.47 16.51 -32.83
N SER A 13 -12.13 15.70 -33.83
CA SER A 13 -12.65 14.34 -33.98
C SER A 13 -12.19 13.39 -32.86
N ALA A 14 -10.94 13.53 -32.41
CA ALA A 14 -10.39 12.83 -31.26
C ALA A 14 -11.13 13.14 -29.95
N SER A 15 -11.34 14.44 -29.68
CA SER A 15 -12.05 14.89 -28.48
C SER A 15 -13.50 14.38 -28.46
N ALA A 16 -14.16 14.39 -29.63
CA ALA A 16 -15.49 13.82 -29.80
C ALA A 16 -15.51 12.29 -29.54
N GLY A 17 -14.49 11.57 -30.01
CA GLY A 17 -14.33 10.14 -29.72
C GLY A 17 -14.17 9.83 -28.23
N VAL A 18 -13.35 10.62 -27.51
CA VAL A 18 -13.18 10.47 -26.05
C VAL A 18 -14.46 10.83 -25.30
N MET A 19 -15.16 11.90 -25.71
CA MET A 19 -16.43 12.29 -25.10
C MET A 19 -17.51 11.22 -25.30
N ASN A 20 -17.65 10.69 -26.51
CA ASN A 20 -18.62 9.62 -26.81
C ASN A 20 -18.31 8.33 -26.03
N PHE A 21 -17.03 7.97 -25.89
CA PHE A 21 -16.63 6.82 -25.08
C PHE A 21 -16.89 7.04 -23.58
N ALA A 22 -16.63 8.24 -23.08
CA ALA A 22 -16.93 8.61 -21.70
C ALA A 22 -18.44 8.60 -21.43
N GLU A 23 -19.25 9.14 -22.34
CA GLU A 23 -20.72 9.10 -22.27
C GLU A 23 -21.24 7.66 -22.29
N TYR A 24 -20.67 6.81 -23.15
CA TYR A 24 -21.01 5.39 -23.19
C TYR A 24 -20.70 4.68 -21.87
N LEU A 25 -19.52 4.93 -21.27
CA LEU A 25 -19.19 4.37 -19.95
C LEU A 25 -20.12 4.90 -18.85
N ILE A 26 -20.47 6.20 -18.90
CA ILE A 26 -21.39 6.82 -17.93
C ILE A 26 -22.78 6.18 -18.02
N GLN A 27 -23.29 5.95 -19.22
CA GLN A 27 -24.58 5.27 -19.42
C GLN A 27 -24.51 3.78 -19.06
N ALA A 28 -23.49 3.06 -19.54
CA ALA A 28 -23.37 1.61 -19.33
C ALA A 28 -23.26 1.21 -17.85
N PHE A 29 -22.57 2.03 -17.04
CA PHE A 29 -22.43 1.80 -15.59
C PHE A 29 -23.43 2.63 -14.75
N ASN A 30 -24.36 3.33 -15.40
CA ASN A 30 -25.31 4.23 -14.79
C ASN A 30 -24.67 5.20 -13.77
N ILE A 31 -23.47 5.70 -14.11
CA ILE A 31 -22.61 6.50 -13.23
C ILE A 31 -23.31 7.81 -12.82
N GLY A 32 -24.20 8.34 -13.67
CA GLY A 32 -24.97 9.54 -13.38
C GLY A 32 -25.82 9.41 -12.11
N ASP A 33 -26.47 8.28 -11.91
CA ASP A 33 -27.30 8.01 -10.73
C ASP A 33 -26.44 7.76 -9.48
N ILE A 34 -25.28 7.12 -9.66
CA ILE A 34 -24.27 6.93 -8.60
C ILE A 34 -23.74 8.29 -8.12
N ILE A 35 -23.40 9.20 -9.04
CA ILE A 35 -22.90 10.53 -8.70
C ILE A 35 -23.97 11.35 -7.96
N LYS A 36 -25.23 11.32 -8.42
CA LYS A 36 -26.34 12.00 -7.74
C LYS A 36 -26.53 11.47 -6.32
N SER A 37 -26.46 10.15 -6.16
CA SER A 37 -26.55 9.51 -4.85
C SER A 37 -25.35 9.88 -3.96
N LEU A 38 -24.13 9.86 -4.50
CA LEU A 38 -22.92 10.26 -3.77
C LEU A 38 -22.94 11.72 -3.34
N LYS A 39 -23.48 12.63 -4.17
CA LYS A 39 -23.58 14.06 -3.83
C LYS A 39 -24.49 14.34 -2.63
N SER A 40 -25.46 13.47 -2.34
CA SER A 40 -26.31 13.60 -1.15
C SER A 40 -25.59 13.21 0.15
N VAL A 41 -24.46 12.51 0.06
CA VAL A 41 -23.67 12.07 1.21
C VAL A 41 -22.66 13.16 1.58
N PRO A 42 -22.56 13.55 2.86
CA PRO A 42 -21.60 14.57 3.26
C PRO A 42 -20.15 14.09 3.01
N ALA A 43 -19.29 15.01 2.56
CA ALA A 43 -17.94 14.70 2.09
C ALA A 43 -17.07 13.99 3.15
N TRP A 44 -17.26 14.28 4.43
CA TRP A 44 -16.52 13.62 5.52
C TRP A 44 -16.88 12.13 5.65
N LEU A 45 -18.12 11.76 5.33
CA LEU A 45 -18.60 10.37 5.40
C LEU A 45 -18.11 9.60 4.17
N LEU A 46 -18.06 10.23 3.00
CA LEU A 46 -17.39 9.68 1.81
C LEU A 46 -15.89 9.46 2.05
N LEU A 47 -15.19 10.44 2.63
CA LEU A 47 -13.78 10.32 2.97
C LEU A 47 -13.55 9.21 4.01
N GLY A 48 -14.37 9.17 5.06
CA GLY A 48 -14.33 8.12 6.09
C GLY A 48 -14.54 6.73 5.49
N GLY A 49 -15.54 6.57 4.64
CA GLY A 49 -15.82 5.31 3.93
C GLY A 49 -14.67 4.89 3.01
N TYR A 50 -14.10 5.83 2.25
CA TYR A 50 -12.92 5.57 1.40
C TYR A 50 -11.72 5.09 2.23
N LEU A 51 -11.38 5.78 3.31
CA LEU A 51 -10.26 5.41 4.17
C LEU A 51 -10.50 4.09 4.90
N PHE A 52 -11.75 3.83 5.32
CA PHE A 52 -12.14 2.56 5.93
C PHE A 52 -11.98 1.38 4.96
N LEU A 53 -12.52 1.51 3.74
CA LEU A 53 -12.34 0.51 2.68
C LEU A 53 -10.87 0.29 2.36
N ARG A 54 -10.09 1.37 2.23
CA ARG A 54 -8.64 1.31 2.03
C ARG A 54 -7.94 0.53 3.14
N SER A 55 -8.31 0.76 4.40
CA SER A 55 -7.78 0.04 5.56
C SER A 55 -8.15 -1.45 5.53
N LEU A 56 -9.38 -1.78 5.13
CA LEU A 56 -9.85 -3.16 5.04
C LEU A 56 -9.10 -3.93 3.94
N PHE A 57 -8.94 -3.32 2.76
CA PHE A 57 -8.12 -3.89 1.68
C PHE A 57 -6.65 -4.04 2.08
N GLY A 58 -6.09 -3.03 2.76
CA GLY A 58 -4.71 -3.10 3.26
C GLY A 58 -4.52 -4.21 4.30
N ALA A 59 -5.51 -4.45 5.17
CA ALA A 59 -5.50 -5.56 6.11
C ALA A 59 -5.51 -6.91 5.38
N LEU A 60 -6.36 -7.06 4.37
CA LEU A 60 -6.43 -8.26 3.54
C LEU A 60 -5.07 -8.52 2.84
N MET A 61 -4.48 -7.49 2.25
CA MET A 61 -3.14 -7.57 1.65
C MET A 61 -2.07 -7.94 2.68
N MET A 62 -2.15 -7.40 3.88
CA MET A 62 -1.24 -7.73 4.98
C MET A 62 -1.34 -9.21 5.37
N PHE A 63 -2.53 -9.81 5.36
CA PHE A 63 -2.70 -11.24 5.64
C PHE A 63 -2.08 -12.13 4.54
N VAL A 64 -2.21 -11.74 3.27
CA VAL A 64 -1.72 -12.54 2.12
C VAL A 64 -0.21 -12.35 1.90
N LEU A 65 0.29 -11.12 1.99
CA LEU A 65 1.66 -10.72 1.61
C LEU A 65 2.51 -10.30 2.81
N LYS A 66 2.17 -10.78 4.01
CA LYS A 66 2.82 -10.41 5.28
C LYS A 66 4.35 -10.24 5.23
N PRO A 67 5.15 -11.23 4.75
CA PRO A 67 6.61 -11.11 4.78
C PRO A 67 7.14 -9.99 3.89
N ASP A 68 6.52 -9.77 2.72
CA ASP A 68 6.91 -8.69 1.80
C ASP A 68 6.55 -7.32 2.39
N MET A 69 5.40 -7.20 3.06
CA MET A 69 4.97 -5.97 3.71
C MET A 69 5.85 -5.60 4.91
N GLU A 70 6.26 -6.59 5.71
CA GLU A 70 7.22 -6.41 6.80
C GLU A 70 8.60 -5.96 6.30
N GLN A 71 9.10 -6.55 5.21
CA GLN A 71 10.34 -6.09 4.57
C GLN A 71 10.22 -4.68 4.00
N GLY A 72 9.07 -4.34 3.42
CA GLY A 72 8.78 -3.00 2.93
C GLY A 72 8.85 -1.96 4.05
N ALA A 73 8.21 -2.25 5.19
CA ALA A 73 8.27 -1.40 6.37
C ALA A 73 9.70 -1.26 6.92
N MET A 74 10.46 -2.36 6.98
CA MET A 74 11.85 -2.33 7.45
C MET A 74 12.77 -1.53 6.51
N THR A 75 12.45 -1.49 5.22
CA THR A 75 13.18 -0.69 4.23
C THR A 75 13.00 0.81 4.47
N LEU A 76 11.81 1.23 4.90
CA LEU A 76 11.53 2.59 5.36
C LEU A 76 12.35 2.96 6.61
N VAL A 77 12.49 2.01 7.56
CA VAL A 77 13.31 2.22 8.78
C VAL A 77 14.79 2.35 8.45
N ASN A 78 15.34 1.41 7.68
CA ASN A 78 16.78 1.32 7.46
C ASN A 78 17.32 2.29 6.41
N THR A 79 16.52 2.60 5.39
CA THR A 79 16.96 3.40 4.24
C THR A 79 15.96 4.49 3.84
N PRO A 80 15.50 5.34 4.79
CA PRO A 80 14.44 6.32 4.53
C PRO A 80 14.82 7.29 3.40
N MET A 81 16.08 7.73 3.35
CA MET A 81 16.55 8.66 2.33
C MET A 81 16.48 8.08 0.92
N LYS A 82 16.78 6.79 0.74
CA LYS A 82 16.66 6.11 -0.57
C LYS A 82 15.18 6.00 -0.96
N VAL A 83 14.33 5.61 -0.02
CA VAL A 83 12.87 5.53 -0.22
C VAL A 83 12.32 6.88 -0.68
N ILE A 84 12.64 7.97 0.02
CA ILE A 84 12.17 9.31 -0.33
C ILE A 84 12.68 9.73 -1.71
N LYS A 85 13.98 9.56 -1.98
CA LYS A 85 14.59 9.95 -3.27
C LYS A 85 13.93 9.25 -4.45
N TYR A 86 13.81 7.92 -4.40
CA TYR A 86 13.18 7.15 -5.47
C TYR A 86 11.68 7.39 -5.53
N GLY A 87 11.03 7.59 -4.38
CA GLY A 87 9.61 7.93 -4.29
C GLY A 87 9.28 9.22 -5.03
N ILE A 88 10.05 10.30 -4.80
CA ILE A 88 9.87 11.59 -5.50
C ILE A 88 10.10 11.41 -7.00
N MET A 89 11.18 10.70 -7.39
CA MET A 89 11.50 10.47 -8.79
C MET A 89 10.37 9.74 -9.52
N ILE A 90 9.81 8.68 -8.92
CA ILE A 90 8.71 7.90 -9.49
C ILE A 90 7.43 8.73 -9.52
N TYR A 91 7.10 9.42 -8.43
CA TYR A 91 5.91 10.26 -8.32
C TYR A 91 5.86 11.29 -9.45
N LEU A 92 6.94 12.07 -9.64
CA LEU A 92 7.03 13.06 -10.71
C LEU A 92 7.01 12.41 -12.11
N SER A 93 7.68 11.27 -12.28
CA SER A 93 7.70 10.55 -13.57
C SER A 93 6.31 10.05 -13.97
N VAL A 94 5.53 9.55 -13.01
CA VAL A 94 4.15 9.08 -13.24
C VAL A 94 3.25 10.24 -13.66
N ASP A 95 3.34 11.39 -12.99
CA ASP A 95 2.54 12.56 -13.31
C ASP A 95 2.85 13.09 -14.72
N VAL A 96 4.15 13.21 -15.07
CA VAL A 96 4.58 13.61 -16.41
C VAL A 96 4.10 12.61 -17.47
N PHE A 97 4.24 11.32 -17.20
CA PHE A 97 3.82 10.28 -18.14
C PHE A 97 2.31 10.27 -18.36
N LEU A 98 1.50 10.42 -17.29
CA LEU A 98 0.05 10.56 -17.39
C LEU A 98 -0.33 11.80 -18.19
N PHE A 99 0.33 12.94 -17.97
CA PHE A 99 0.08 14.16 -18.72
C PHE A 99 0.37 13.98 -20.23
N LEU A 100 1.48 13.35 -20.58
CA LEU A 100 1.81 13.04 -21.98
C LEU A 100 0.77 12.11 -22.63
N LEU A 101 0.27 11.11 -21.88
CA LEU A 101 -0.77 10.22 -22.38
C LEU A 101 -2.11 10.92 -22.57
N LEU A 102 -2.46 11.86 -21.69
CA LEU A 102 -3.71 12.62 -21.79
C LEU A 102 -3.72 13.58 -23.00
N ILE A 103 -2.57 14.13 -23.39
CA ILE A 103 -2.44 14.95 -24.60
C ILE A 103 -2.57 14.10 -25.87
N SER A 104 -2.26 12.80 -25.79
CA SER A 104 -2.36 11.88 -26.92
C SER A 104 -3.78 11.33 -27.08
N VAL A 105 -4.33 11.46 -28.28
CA VAL A 105 -5.66 10.96 -28.68
C VAL A 105 -5.80 9.45 -28.44
N ILE A 106 -4.76 8.69 -28.81
CA ILE A 106 -4.70 7.23 -28.61
C ILE A 106 -4.31 6.92 -27.15
N GLY A 107 -3.66 7.87 -26.48
CA GLY A 107 -3.19 7.74 -25.11
C GLY A 107 -4.29 7.83 -24.06
N ALA A 108 -5.47 8.40 -24.34
CA ALA A 108 -6.56 8.53 -23.37
C ALA A 108 -7.01 7.20 -22.72
N PRO A 109 -7.33 6.11 -23.45
CA PRO A 109 -7.67 4.82 -22.83
C PRO A 109 -6.49 4.23 -22.06
N PHE A 110 -5.26 4.42 -22.55
CA PHE A 110 -4.06 3.95 -21.88
C PHE A 110 -3.76 4.76 -20.60
N ALA A 111 -4.06 6.06 -20.57
CA ALA A 111 -3.95 6.93 -19.41
C ALA A 111 -4.87 6.45 -18.28
N VAL A 112 -6.10 6.05 -18.61
CA VAL A 112 -7.03 5.45 -17.63
C VAL A 112 -6.45 4.17 -17.05
N ALA A 113 -5.91 3.27 -17.88
CA ALA A 113 -5.30 2.03 -17.41
C ALA A 113 -4.08 2.27 -16.51
N VAL A 114 -3.18 3.17 -16.93
CA VAL A 114 -1.99 3.57 -16.16
C VAL A 114 -2.40 4.23 -14.85
N PHE A 115 -3.39 5.12 -14.86
CA PHE A 115 -3.94 5.75 -13.66
C PHE A 115 -4.49 4.71 -12.69
N LEU A 116 -5.20 3.70 -13.18
CA LEU A 116 -5.76 2.65 -12.33
C LEU A 116 -4.64 1.77 -11.73
N ALA A 117 -3.63 1.43 -12.54
CA ALA A 117 -2.45 0.70 -12.08
C ALA A 117 -1.67 1.48 -11.00
N THR A 118 -1.49 2.79 -11.17
CA THR A 118 -0.80 3.63 -10.18
C THR A 118 -1.58 3.73 -8.88
N ARG A 119 -2.93 3.75 -8.92
CA ARG A 119 -3.78 3.69 -7.71
C ARG A 119 -3.67 2.35 -6.99
N LEU A 120 -3.57 1.24 -7.70
CA LEU A 120 -3.32 -0.07 -7.09
C LEU A 120 -1.95 -0.11 -6.41
N LEU A 121 -0.89 0.38 -7.06
CA LEU A 121 0.44 0.47 -6.47
C LEU A 121 0.45 1.32 -5.18
N LEU A 122 -0.29 2.43 -5.15
CA LEU A 122 -0.45 3.23 -3.93
C LEU A 122 -1.14 2.47 -2.80
N LEU A 123 -2.12 1.63 -3.13
CA LEU A 123 -2.77 0.77 -2.14
C LEU A 123 -1.79 -0.26 -1.57
N PHE A 124 -0.97 -0.88 -2.42
CA PHE A 124 0.07 -1.81 -1.97
C PHE A 124 1.12 -1.13 -1.08
N GLY A 125 1.59 0.06 -1.46
CA GLY A 125 2.59 0.81 -0.70
C GLY A 125 2.05 1.47 0.57
N TYR A 126 0.72 1.53 0.74
CA TYR A 126 0.09 2.02 1.96
C TYR A 126 0.29 1.07 3.14
N VAL A 127 0.30 -0.24 2.89
CA VAL A 127 0.46 -1.28 3.92
C VAL A 127 1.82 -1.20 4.64
N PRO A 128 2.98 -1.24 3.94
CA PRO A 128 4.29 -1.14 4.61
C PRO A 128 4.46 0.22 5.28
N LEU A 129 3.88 1.28 4.73
CA LEU A 129 3.89 2.60 5.36
C LEU A 129 3.09 2.63 6.66
N SER A 130 1.91 2.02 6.69
CA SER A 130 1.10 1.94 7.91
C SER A 130 1.78 1.12 8.99
N ILE A 131 2.44 0.01 8.62
CA ILE A 131 3.25 -0.78 9.56
C ILE A 131 4.41 0.08 10.11
N PHE A 132 5.11 0.83 9.24
CA PHE A 132 6.19 1.73 9.65
C PHE A 132 5.71 2.81 10.64
N VAL A 133 4.60 3.47 10.35
CA VAL A 133 4.03 4.51 11.24
C VAL A 133 3.61 3.90 12.59
N GLY A 134 2.98 2.72 12.57
CA GLY A 134 2.61 2.03 13.80
C GLY A 134 3.81 1.59 14.64
N TYR A 135 4.89 1.16 13.98
CA TYR A 135 6.14 0.85 14.66
C TYR A 135 6.81 2.10 15.25
N ALA A 136 6.84 3.21 14.51
CA ALA A 136 7.35 4.47 15.04
C ALA A 136 6.55 4.94 16.28
N LEU A 137 5.25 4.67 16.31
CA LEU A 137 4.42 4.97 17.49
C LEU A 137 4.70 4.02 18.66
N GLU A 138 5.02 2.76 18.36
CA GLU A 138 5.46 1.78 19.34
C GLU A 138 6.71 2.25 20.09
N ASP A 139 7.72 2.72 19.35
CA ASP A 139 8.99 3.18 19.93
C ASP A 139 8.77 4.35 20.91
N VAL A 140 7.78 5.21 20.64
CA VAL A 140 7.40 6.32 21.51
C VAL A 140 6.59 5.86 22.72
N LEU A 141 5.62 4.97 22.54
CA LEU A 141 4.71 4.52 23.58
C LEU A 141 5.25 3.35 24.42
N LYS A 142 6.35 2.72 23.99
CA LYS A 142 6.98 1.53 24.60
C LYS A 142 6.03 0.32 24.74
N ILE A 143 5.03 0.18 23.87
CA ILE A 143 4.03 -0.91 23.90
C ILE A 143 4.50 -2.05 23.00
N LYS A 144 4.88 -3.22 23.52
CA LYS A 144 5.30 -4.33 22.66
C LYS A 144 4.15 -4.88 21.82
N GLY A 145 4.26 -4.77 20.50
CA GLY A 145 3.21 -5.18 19.55
C GLY A 145 3.58 -6.34 18.63
N TYR A 146 2.63 -6.71 17.79
CA TYR A 146 2.84 -7.56 16.62
C TYR A 146 2.58 -6.74 15.35
N THR A 147 3.06 -7.20 14.20
CA THR A 147 2.90 -6.49 12.92
C THR A 147 1.47 -6.04 12.63
N SER A 148 0.47 -6.84 12.97
CA SER A 148 -0.94 -6.49 12.75
C SER A 148 -1.38 -5.33 13.62
N LEU A 149 -0.91 -5.29 14.87
CA LEU A 149 -1.15 -4.17 15.77
C LEU A 149 -0.47 -2.90 15.25
N TYR A 150 0.76 -2.99 14.73
CA TYR A 150 1.41 -1.84 14.07
C TYR A 150 0.63 -1.37 12.85
N TYR A 151 0.15 -2.29 12.02
CA TYR A 151 -0.67 -1.93 10.86
C TYR A 151 -1.93 -1.15 11.28
N PHE A 152 -2.73 -1.67 12.24
CA PHE A 152 -3.96 -0.99 12.67
C PHE A 152 -3.68 0.35 13.35
N LEU A 153 -2.65 0.40 14.20
CA LEU A 153 -2.26 1.63 14.90
C LEU A 153 -1.77 2.69 13.92
N GLY A 154 -0.92 2.32 12.97
CA GLY A 154 -0.44 3.24 11.95
C GLY A 154 -1.52 3.63 10.94
N ALA A 155 -2.41 2.72 10.54
CA ALA A 155 -3.57 3.05 9.71
C ALA A 155 -4.50 4.03 10.41
N PHE A 156 -4.69 3.89 11.72
CA PHE A 156 -5.47 4.83 12.53
C PHE A 156 -4.80 6.22 12.60
N VAL A 157 -3.48 6.29 12.81
CA VAL A 157 -2.75 7.58 12.76
C VAL A 157 -2.84 8.21 11.37
N CYS A 158 -2.65 7.43 10.31
CA CYS A 158 -2.80 7.88 8.93
C CYS A 158 -4.22 8.41 8.66
N PHE A 159 -5.24 7.75 9.21
CA PHE A 159 -6.63 8.18 9.14
C PHE A 159 -6.81 9.55 9.81
N LEU A 160 -6.34 9.71 11.05
CA LEU A 160 -6.42 10.99 11.78
C LEU A 160 -5.72 12.13 11.03
N CYS A 161 -4.53 11.88 10.47
CA CYS A 161 -3.82 12.87 9.67
C CYS A 161 -4.65 13.34 8.46
N CYS A 162 -5.46 12.48 7.86
CA CYS A 162 -6.31 12.84 6.72
C CYS A 162 -7.50 13.73 7.09
N PHE A 163 -7.92 13.76 8.35
CA PHE A 163 -9.02 14.64 8.80
C PHE A 163 -8.59 16.09 9.03
N VAL A 164 -7.29 16.34 9.22
CA VAL A 164 -6.76 17.70 9.32
C VAL A 164 -6.72 18.33 7.92
N PRO A 165 -7.38 19.47 7.64
CA PRO A 165 -7.61 19.92 6.25
C PRO A 165 -6.35 20.18 5.42
N ILE A 166 -5.37 20.89 5.99
CA ILE A 166 -4.12 21.26 5.30
C ILE A 166 -3.15 20.08 5.32
N LEU A 167 -2.96 19.49 6.50
CA LEU A 167 -2.05 18.37 6.70
C LEU A 167 -2.51 17.15 5.88
N GLY A 168 -3.79 16.81 5.95
CA GLY A 168 -4.39 15.67 5.27
C GLY A 168 -4.27 15.75 3.76
N ARG A 169 -4.41 16.94 3.16
CA ARG A 169 -4.15 17.12 1.71
C ARG A 169 -2.69 16.88 1.37
N ALA A 170 -1.75 17.46 2.12
CA ALA A 170 -0.32 17.23 1.87
C ALA A 170 0.05 15.74 2.03
N PHE A 171 -0.53 15.06 3.02
CA PHE A 171 -0.33 13.64 3.23
C PHE A 171 -0.93 12.79 2.11
N LEU A 172 -2.18 13.04 1.72
CA LEU A 172 -2.89 12.28 0.68
C LEU A 172 -2.29 12.46 -0.72
N PHE A 173 -1.90 13.68 -1.08
CA PHE A 173 -1.43 14.00 -2.43
C PHE A 173 0.07 13.88 -2.61
N PHE A 174 0.88 14.03 -1.55
CA PHE A 174 2.34 14.05 -1.69
C PHE A 174 3.05 13.02 -0.80
N VAL A 175 2.90 13.12 0.53
CA VAL A 175 3.70 12.29 1.45
C VAL A 175 3.41 10.80 1.28
N PHE A 176 2.12 10.42 1.27
CA PHE A 176 1.74 9.02 1.09
C PHE A 176 2.15 8.48 -0.27
N PRO A 177 1.85 9.14 -1.40
CA PRO A 177 2.31 8.66 -2.70
C PRO A 177 3.82 8.46 -2.80
N VAL A 178 4.59 9.46 -2.36
CA VAL A 178 6.05 9.41 -2.40
C VAL A 178 6.59 8.23 -1.58
N LEU A 179 6.16 8.09 -0.33
CA LEU A 179 6.66 7.02 0.55
C LEU A 179 6.19 5.64 0.09
N SER A 180 4.96 5.52 -0.40
CA SER A 180 4.42 4.27 -0.93
C SER A 180 5.20 3.82 -2.17
N TYR A 181 5.39 4.67 -3.18
CA TYR A 181 6.16 4.33 -4.38
C TYR A 181 7.62 4.01 -4.05
N GLY A 182 8.25 4.82 -3.21
CA GLY A 182 9.63 4.60 -2.77
C GLY A 182 9.81 3.25 -2.08
N SER A 183 8.90 2.91 -1.15
CA SER A 183 8.98 1.66 -0.39
C SER A 183 8.84 0.44 -1.28
N LEU A 184 7.90 0.46 -2.22
CA LEU A 184 7.68 -0.63 -3.16
C LEU A 184 8.84 -0.80 -4.13
N TYR A 185 9.36 0.31 -4.66
CA TYR A 185 10.50 0.28 -5.57
C TYR A 185 11.73 -0.32 -4.89
N VAL A 186 12.10 0.16 -3.71
CA VAL A 186 13.28 -0.35 -3.01
C VAL A 186 13.07 -1.80 -2.56
N LEU A 187 11.86 -2.17 -2.14
CA LEU A 187 11.51 -3.57 -1.84
C LEU A 187 11.70 -4.46 -3.07
N MET A 188 11.20 -4.06 -4.24
CA MET A 188 11.37 -4.81 -5.49
C MET A 188 12.85 -4.92 -5.87
N VAL A 189 13.61 -3.81 -5.82
CA VAL A 189 15.05 -3.82 -6.14
C VAL A 189 15.80 -4.76 -5.19
N ASN A 190 15.53 -4.69 -3.90
CA ASN A 190 16.18 -5.55 -2.91
C ASN A 190 15.83 -7.03 -3.11
N LYS A 191 14.57 -7.34 -3.43
CA LYS A 191 14.07 -8.71 -3.65
C LYS A 191 14.63 -9.32 -4.94
N TYR A 192 14.58 -8.59 -6.05
CA TYR A 192 14.91 -9.13 -7.37
C TYR A 192 16.38 -8.95 -7.77
N LYS A 193 17.03 -7.85 -7.37
CA LYS A 193 18.38 -7.52 -7.84
C LYS A 193 19.47 -7.88 -6.83
N ILE A 194 19.20 -7.68 -5.55
CA ILE A 194 20.24 -7.75 -4.51
C ILE A 194 20.11 -9.04 -3.66
N LYS A 195 18.95 -9.72 -3.68
CA LYS A 195 18.61 -10.86 -2.80
C LYS A 195 18.87 -10.56 -1.31
N HIS A 196 18.90 -9.28 -0.94
CA HIS A 196 19.10 -8.86 0.43
C HIS A 196 17.73 -8.71 1.11
N SER A 197 17.44 -9.64 2.01
CA SER A 197 16.34 -9.46 2.98
C SER A 197 16.89 -8.72 4.19
N HIS A 198 16.31 -7.57 4.54
CA HIS A 198 16.57 -6.97 5.84
C HIS A 198 16.06 -7.91 6.94
N LYS A 199 16.79 -8.00 8.06
CA LYS A 199 16.33 -8.72 9.25
C LYS A 199 15.11 -7.98 9.77
N VAL A 200 13.94 -8.59 9.60
CA VAL A 200 12.68 -8.06 10.14
C VAL A 200 12.77 -8.14 11.67
N VAL A 201 12.83 -6.98 12.32
CA VAL A 201 12.93 -6.89 13.79
C VAL A 201 11.55 -6.93 14.45
N PHE A 202 10.48 -6.68 13.67
CA PHE A 202 9.11 -6.86 14.15
C PHE A 202 8.94 -8.32 14.59
N HIS A 203 8.64 -8.53 15.87
CA HIS A 203 8.51 -9.87 16.44
C HIS A 203 7.34 -10.64 15.79
N SER A 204 7.62 -11.31 14.68
CA SER A 204 6.67 -12.16 13.97
C SER A 204 6.47 -13.45 14.76
N SER A 205 5.29 -13.60 15.36
CA SER A 205 4.85 -14.79 16.12
C SER A 205 5.03 -16.13 15.39
N ALA A 206 5.23 -16.15 14.08
CA ALA A 206 5.44 -17.38 13.30
C ALA A 206 6.83 -17.99 13.54
N SER A 207 7.87 -17.17 13.69
CA SER A 207 9.24 -17.64 13.92
C SER A 207 9.47 -18.14 15.36
N HIS A 208 8.81 -17.52 16.34
CA HIS A 208 9.03 -17.88 17.74
C HIS A 208 8.30 -19.15 18.18
N ARG A 209 7.13 -19.48 17.59
CA ARG A 209 6.39 -20.71 17.93
C ARG A 209 7.09 -21.98 17.45
N SER A 210 7.70 -21.98 16.26
CA SER A 210 8.44 -23.15 15.76
C SER A 210 9.76 -23.36 16.51
N PHE A 211 10.45 -22.27 16.87
CA PHE A 211 11.68 -22.33 17.65
C PHE A 211 11.43 -22.75 19.12
N LYS A 212 10.36 -22.25 19.76
CA LYS A 212 9.96 -22.70 21.10
C LYS A 212 9.50 -24.16 21.11
N LYS A 213 8.74 -24.62 20.11
CA LYS A 213 8.32 -26.04 20.06
C LYS A 213 9.53 -26.98 19.98
N LYS A 214 10.50 -26.70 19.09
CA LYS A 214 11.73 -27.52 19.01
C LYS A 214 12.56 -27.46 20.28
N LYS A 215 12.71 -26.28 20.88
CA LYS A 215 13.49 -26.11 22.12
C LYS A 215 12.82 -26.76 23.34
N ILE A 216 11.49 -26.69 23.44
CA ILE A 216 10.70 -27.36 24.49
C ILE A 216 10.74 -28.87 24.29
N LEU A 217 10.53 -29.38 23.07
CA LEU A 217 10.68 -30.81 22.78
C LEU A 217 12.09 -31.32 23.08
N SER A 218 13.14 -30.55 22.77
CA SER A 218 14.51 -30.96 23.09
C SER A 218 14.85 -30.92 24.59
N ILE A 219 14.09 -30.18 25.39
CA ILE A 219 14.22 -30.18 26.86
C ILE A 219 13.45 -31.38 27.42
N ILE A 220 12.20 -31.58 26.99
CA ILE A 220 11.38 -32.73 27.40
C ILE A 220 12.04 -34.06 27.03
N VAL A 221 12.63 -34.18 25.83
CA VAL A 221 13.31 -35.41 25.40
C VAL A 221 14.69 -35.59 26.08
N LYS A 222 15.30 -34.52 26.60
CA LYS A 222 16.55 -34.63 27.39
C LYS A 222 16.31 -35.00 28.85
N ASP A 223 15.18 -34.60 29.41
CA ASP A 223 14.83 -34.88 30.81
C ASP A 223 14.08 -36.22 30.98
N VAL A 224 13.69 -36.87 29.89
CA VAL A 224 13.18 -38.25 29.92
C VAL A 224 14.36 -39.18 29.60
N ASP A 225 15.16 -39.45 30.63
CA ASP A 225 16.09 -40.57 30.64
C ASP A 225 15.23 -41.85 30.73
N PHE A 226 15.09 -42.57 29.63
CA PHE A 226 14.30 -43.81 29.58
C PHE A 226 15.01 -45.01 30.25
N THR A 227 16.16 -44.78 30.88
CA THR A 227 16.93 -45.75 31.65
C THR A 227 16.25 -46.20 32.94
N ASP A 228 15.30 -45.42 33.49
CA ASP A 228 14.57 -45.79 34.71
C ASP A 228 13.34 -46.69 34.46
N LEU A 229 13.00 -46.99 33.20
CA LEU A 229 11.83 -47.82 32.85
C LEU A 229 12.16 -49.25 32.43
N GLU A 230 13.44 -49.61 32.23
CA GLU A 230 13.84 -50.99 31.93
C GLU A 230 14.15 -51.81 33.19
N GLU A 231 14.52 -51.19 34.32
CA GLU A 231 14.82 -51.94 35.57
C GLU A 231 13.59 -52.40 36.38
N LYS A 232 12.37 -52.03 35.96
CA LYS A 232 11.13 -52.40 36.69
C LYS A 232 10.30 -53.52 36.07
N ASN A 233 10.78 -54.14 35.00
CA ASN A 233 10.11 -55.29 34.36
C ASN A 233 10.83 -56.64 34.54
N GLU A 234 11.91 -56.70 35.33
CA GLU A 234 12.54 -57.96 35.75
C GLU A 234 12.41 -58.13 37.27
N ASN A 235 11.22 -58.53 37.73
CA ASN A 235 11.00 -59.36 38.92
C ASN A 235 9.54 -59.84 38.99
#